data_AF-A0A9D9M9G4-F1
#
_entry.id   AF-A0A9D9M9G4-F1
#
_cell.length_a   1.000
_cell.length_b   1.000
_cell.length_c   1.000
_cell.angle_alpha   90.00
_cell.angle_beta   90.00
_cell.angle_gamma   90.00
#
_symmetry.space_group_name_H-M   'P 1'
#
loop_
_entity.id
_entity.type
_entity.pdbx_description
1 polymer ?
#
loop_
_entity_poly.entity_id
_entity_poly.type
_entity_poly.pdbx_seq_one_letter_code
_entity_poly.pdbx_strand_id
1 'polypeptide(L)'
;TDTTRFINLRALEIFLERNIPQVYAFRGDTTFVSDEQFASAYGVTEKQAVDHYTYMLWKRWNRYRAGRKDIMFRRYVKAPIVSGGIRLDTVIANANGDFVYNYIQTIHTRPALRKVDIVLSGDIREQDKRIYTIPRSEALTFYISSLSSLADNTEKYLQKIIRRRVEANTACYIEFPQGKAGIDESLGNNPGEIGRIKGNLRDLLVNEIYELDSISVAAFASPEGVQKANEALSEKRAKSASSYFASYVKELKDSLERAQGAFISLDGDRILPSRSPDIQFQGSSGGENWLMLDRLIEQDQALSKRTKERYRQLCADYSELDLREKLLSHDESYRYIREHLYPRLRIVKFNFFLHRKNMEQDTLHTTELDTCYMRGVEYLRERDYEQALKVLRPYADYNTAVACVALERDHSAMEVLDKLEKNARVNYLLAIIYARRGDERNAVQHYIHSCSQDPSFIHRGNLDPEISGLISKYELNLDK
;
A
#
# COMPACT_ATOMS: atom_id res chain seq x y z
N THR A 1 31.77 6.42 -32.16
CA THR A 1 32.15 7.83 -31.93
C THR A 1 32.34 8.03 -30.45
N ASP A 2 33.57 7.80 -29.96
CA ASP A 2 34.08 8.45 -28.75
C ASP A 2 35.61 8.28 -28.75
N THR A 3 36.31 9.19 -29.45
CA THR A 3 37.76 9.17 -29.68
C THR A 3 38.55 9.91 -28.59
N THR A 4 37.91 10.29 -27.47
CA THR A 4 38.55 11.07 -26.40
C THR A 4 38.78 10.26 -25.12
N ARG A 5 39.68 9.26 -25.17
CA ARG A 5 40.27 8.68 -23.96
C ARG A 5 41.74 9.07 -23.86
N PHE A 6 41.93 10.32 -23.46
CA PHE A 6 43.19 10.99 -23.22
C PHE A 6 44.12 10.19 -22.29
N ILE A 7 45.34 9.94 -22.77
CA ILE A 7 46.56 10.00 -21.95
C ILE A 7 46.43 11.23 -21.06
N ASN A 8 46.70 11.17 -19.75
CA ASN A 8 46.53 12.30 -18.84
C ASN A 8 47.24 13.55 -19.40
N LEU A 9 46.48 14.39 -20.12
CA LEU A 9 47.02 15.42 -21.02
C LEU A 9 47.87 16.38 -20.23
N ARG A 10 47.40 16.72 -19.05
CA ARG A 10 48.08 17.62 -18.13
C ARG A 10 49.46 17.11 -17.74
N ALA A 11 49.63 15.80 -17.55
CA ALA A 11 50.94 15.22 -17.23
C ALA A 11 51.88 15.22 -18.45
N LEU A 12 51.34 14.98 -19.64
CA LEU A 12 52.09 15.02 -20.90
C LEU A 12 52.52 16.46 -21.23
N GLU A 13 51.62 17.44 -21.08
CA GLU A 13 51.88 18.86 -21.26
C GLU A 13 52.98 19.36 -20.31
N ILE A 14 52.89 19.04 -19.01
CA ILE A 14 53.92 19.41 -18.03
C ILE A 14 55.27 18.77 -18.37
N PHE A 15 55.27 17.52 -18.87
CA PHE A 15 56.50 16.85 -19.28
C PHE A 15 57.14 17.54 -20.50
N LEU A 16 56.33 17.86 -21.51
CA LEU A 16 56.80 18.54 -22.72
C LEU A 16 57.28 19.96 -22.41
N GLU A 17 56.56 20.71 -21.57
CA GLU A 17 56.96 22.05 -21.12
C GLU A 17 58.33 22.06 -20.43
N ARG A 18 58.60 21.07 -19.56
CA ARG A 18 59.87 21.01 -18.81
C ARG A 18 61.04 20.47 -19.63
N ASN A 19 60.81 19.49 -20.50
CA ASN A 19 61.91 18.71 -21.09
C ASN A 19 62.10 19.00 -22.59
N ILE A 20 61.05 19.43 -23.29
CA ILE A 20 61.10 19.73 -24.73
C ILE A 20 60.29 21.02 -25.01
N PRO A 21 60.68 22.17 -24.42
CA PRO A 21 59.88 23.40 -24.43
C PRO A 21 59.58 23.94 -25.84
N GLN A 22 60.44 23.62 -26.81
CA GLN A 22 60.25 23.97 -28.22
C GLN A 22 59.03 23.27 -28.82
N VAL A 23 58.77 22.01 -28.47
CA VAL A 23 57.58 21.27 -28.93
C VAL A 23 56.33 21.74 -28.20
N TYR A 24 56.45 22.06 -26.91
CA TYR A 24 55.34 22.62 -26.13
C TYR A 24 54.85 23.98 -26.66
N ALA A 25 55.72 24.79 -27.26
CA ALA A 25 55.35 26.05 -27.89
C ALA A 25 54.31 25.88 -29.03
N PHE A 26 54.25 24.71 -29.66
CA PHE A 26 53.30 24.37 -30.71
C PHE A 26 51.97 23.79 -30.19
N ARG A 27 51.71 23.78 -28.87
CA ARG A 27 50.47 23.21 -28.29
C ARG A 27 49.15 23.80 -28.83
N GLY A 28 49.20 25.01 -29.38
CA GLY A 28 48.05 25.69 -30.00
C GLY A 28 48.08 25.67 -31.53
N ASP A 29 49.08 25.04 -32.12
CA ASP A 29 49.22 24.90 -33.56
C ASP A 29 48.33 23.74 -34.03
N THR A 30 47.36 24.04 -34.89
CA THR A 30 46.39 23.07 -35.42
C THR A 30 46.76 22.61 -36.84
N THR A 31 47.95 22.98 -37.31
CA THR A 31 48.42 22.61 -38.63
C THR A 31 48.60 21.09 -38.71
N PHE A 32 47.83 20.47 -39.59
CA PHE A 32 47.92 19.03 -39.83
C PHE A 32 49.28 18.69 -40.46
N VAL A 33 50.08 17.88 -39.78
CA VAL A 33 51.32 17.32 -40.32
C VAL A 33 51.03 15.92 -40.82
N SER A 34 51.34 15.65 -42.08
CA SER A 34 51.19 14.31 -42.65
C SER A 34 52.14 13.31 -41.99
N ASP A 35 51.72 12.03 -41.91
CA ASP A 35 52.53 10.94 -41.32
C ASP A 35 53.94 10.85 -41.93
N GLU A 36 54.09 11.15 -43.23
CA GLU A 36 55.38 11.14 -43.94
C GLU A 36 56.31 12.27 -43.47
N GLN A 37 55.76 13.47 -43.24
CA GLN A 37 56.53 14.61 -42.71
C GLN A 37 56.88 14.42 -41.23
N PHE A 38 55.98 13.84 -40.44
CA PHE A 38 56.24 13.51 -39.03
C PHE A 38 57.36 12.46 -38.90
N ALA A 39 57.29 11.40 -39.71
CA ALA A 39 58.31 10.35 -39.77
C ALA A 39 59.66 10.88 -40.26
N SER A 40 59.68 11.80 -41.22
CA SER A 40 60.91 12.46 -41.69
C SER A 40 61.59 13.28 -40.60
N ALA A 41 60.83 13.94 -39.72
CA ALA A 41 61.39 14.82 -38.70
C ALA A 41 61.95 14.06 -37.49
N TYR A 42 61.32 12.96 -37.09
CA TYR A 42 61.65 12.24 -35.86
C TYR A 42 62.04 10.76 -36.07
N GLY A 43 62.05 10.27 -37.31
CA GLY A 43 62.43 8.90 -37.67
C GLY A 43 61.42 7.82 -37.26
N VAL A 44 60.27 8.21 -36.70
CA VAL A 44 59.23 7.30 -36.16
C VAL A 44 57.85 7.82 -36.57
N THR A 45 56.96 6.92 -36.98
CA THR A 45 55.57 7.29 -37.36
C THR A 45 54.70 7.58 -36.13
N GLU A 46 53.65 8.40 -36.27
CA GLU A 46 52.71 8.71 -35.18
C GLU A 46 52.12 7.43 -34.57
N LYS A 47 51.71 6.50 -35.43
CA LYS A 47 51.14 5.21 -35.01
C LYS A 47 52.11 4.39 -34.15
N GLN A 48 53.40 4.35 -34.51
CA GLN A 48 54.42 3.64 -33.73
C GLN A 48 54.65 4.30 -32.36
N ALA A 49 54.61 5.63 -32.28
CA ALA A 49 54.74 6.35 -31.01
C ALA A 49 53.53 6.07 -30.10
N VAL A 50 52.31 6.15 -30.63
CA VAL A 50 51.08 5.83 -29.88
C VAL A 50 51.09 4.39 -29.39
N ASP A 51 51.47 3.44 -30.25
CA ASP A 51 51.58 2.03 -29.87
C ASP A 51 52.61 1.84 -28.75
N HIS A 52 53.79 2.46 -28.84
CA HIS A 52 54.82 2.37 -27.80
C HIS A 52 54.33 2.87 -26.43
N TYR A 53 53.69 4.04 -26.38
CA TYR A 53 53.24 4.64 -25.13
C TYR A 53 51.96 3.99 -24.57
N THR A 54 51.14 3.38 -25.41
CA THR A 54 49.90 2.72 -24.97
C THR A 54 50.09 1.22 -24.70
N TYR A 55 51.11 0.57 -25.26
CA TYR A 55 51.32 -0.89 -25.18
C TYR A 55 51.34 -1.42 -23.73
N MET A 56 52.06 -0.74 -22.82
CA MET A 56 52.15 -1.17 -21.42
C MET A 56 50.81 -1.02 -20.68
N LEU A 57 50.03 0.01 -20.99
CA LEU A 57 48.68 0.19 -20.46
C LEU A 57 47.74 -0.90 -20.97
N TRP A 58 47.78 -1.21 -22.27
CA TRP A 58 46.99 -2.27 -22.88
C TRP A 58 47.32 -3.63 -22.28
N LYS A 59 48.61 -3.94 -22.10
CA LYS A 59 49.07 -5.18 -21.45
C LYS A 59 48.58 -5.28 -20.01
N ARG A 60 48.61 -4.18 -19.25
CA ARG A 60 48.11 -4.11 -17.87
C ARG A 60 46.60 -4.31 -17.79
N TRP A 61 45.84 -3.70 -18.70
CA TRP A 61 44.39 -3.87 -18.79
C TRP A 61 43.99 -5.28 -19.22
N ASN A 62 44.73 -5.87 -20.15
CA ASN A 62 44.48 -7.24 -20.57
C ASN A 62 44.75 -8.23 -19.42
N ARG A 63 45.84 -8.02 -18.65
CA ARG A 63 46.08 -8.78 -17.41
C ARG A 63 44.97 -8.58 -16.37
N TYR A 64 44.47 -7.36 -16.21
CA TYR A 64 43.36 -7.08 -15.29
C TYR A 64 42.05 -7.79 -15.71
N ARG A 65 41.73 -7.78 -17.01
CA ARG A 65 40.57 -8.50 -17.57
C ARG A 65 40.76 -10.01 -17.43
N ALA A 66 41.94 -10.53 -17.71
CA ALA A 66 42.28 -11.94 -17.55
C ALA A 66 42.16 -12.39 -16.08
N GLY A 67 42.64 -11.59 -15.12
CA GLY A 67 42.50 -11.87 -13.69
C GLY A 67 41.06 -11.84 -13.16
N ARG A 68 40.13 -11.22 -13.90
CA ARG A 68 38.69 -11.20 -13.57
C ARG A 68 37.88 -12.29 -14.28
N LYS A 69 38.52 -13.15 -15.07
CA LYS A 69 37.85 -14.19 -15.84
C LYS A 69 36.94 -15.06 -14.96
N ASP A 70 37.43 -15.52 -13.81
CA ASP A 70 36.68 -16.43 -12.94
C ASP A 70 35.53 -15.74 -12.19
N ILE A 71 35.68 -14.44 -11.90
CA ILE A 71 34.62 -13.62 -11.29
C ILE A 71 33.51 -13.41 -12.31
N MET A 72 33.87 -13.05 -13.55
CA MET A 72 32.90 -12.86 -14.63
C MET A 72 32.25 -14.18 -15.04
N PHE A 73 32.99 -15.28 -15.05
CA PHE A 73 32.46 -16.62 -15.29
C PHE A 73 31.42 -16.99 -14.23
N ARG A 74 31.70 -16.80 -12.93
CA ARG A 74 30.70 -17.02 -11.87
C ARG A 74 29.49 -16.08 -11.95
N ARG A 75 29.67 -14.87 -12.49
CA ARG A 75 28.58 -13.90 -12.69
C ARG A 75 27.64 -14.32 -13.83
N TYR A 76 28.20 -14.74 -14.97
CA TYR A 76 27.45 -15.03 -16.19
C TYR A 76 27.05 -16.51 -16.33
N VAL A 77 27.92 -17.43 -15.95
CA VAL A 77 27.70 -18.88 -16.02
C VAL A 77 27.19 -19.37 -14.67
N LYS A 78 25.87 -19.32 -14.51
CA LYS A 78 25.17 -19.68 -13.27
C LYS A 78 25.12 -21.19 -12.99
N ALA A 79 25.41 -22.04 -13.98
CA ALA A 79 25.56 -23.50 -13.83
C ALA A 79 26.68 -23.97 -14.76
N PRO A 80 27.93 -23.98 -14.30
CA PRO A 80 29.03 -24.53 -15.07
C PRO A 80 28.87 -26.04 -15.19
N ILE A 81 29.19 -26.59 -16.36
CA ILE A 81 29.34 -28.04 -16.53
C ILE A 81 30.49 -28.45 -15.59
N VAL A 82 30.17 -29.26 -14.58
CA VAL A 82 31.17 -29.78 -13.65
C VAL A 82 31.95 -30.86 -14.38
N SER A 83 33.05 -30.47 -15.01
CA SER A 83 33.95 -31.38 -15.74
C SER A 83 35.00 -32.03 -14.82
N GLY A 84 35.06 -31.63 -13.55
CA GLY A 84 35.97 -32.18 -12.55
C GLY A 84 35.25 -33.13 -11.60
N GLY A 85 35.67 -34.39 -11.62
CA GLY A 85 35.17 -35.42 -10.71
C GLY A 85 34.26 -36.41 -11.41
N ILE A 86 34.83 -37.51 -11.88
CA ILE A 86 34.08 -38.75 -12.05
C ILE A 86 33.51 -39.09 -10.65
N ARG A 87 32.19 -38.96 -10.44
CA ARG A 87 31.52 -39.18 -9.14
C ARG A 87 31.11 -40.63 -8.96
N LEU A 88 32.09 -41.51 -8.79
CA LEU A 88 31.86 -42.94 -8.56
C LEU A 88 31.31 -43.15 -7.14
N ASP A 89 30.00 -43.11 -6.97
CA ASP A 89 29.39 -43.50 -5.69
C ASP A 89 29.43 -45.04 -5.55
N THR A 90 29.21 -45.82 -6.63
CA THR A 90 29.50 -47.27 -6.68
C THR A 90 29.57 -47.78 -8.13
N VAL A 91 30.52 -48.67 -8.45
CA VAL A 91 30.51 -49.47 -9.70
C VAL A 91 30.32 -50.92 -9.33
N ILE A 92 29.23 -51.52 -9.80
CA ILE A 92 29.01 -52.95 -9.69
C ILE A 92 29.27 -53.54 -11.07
N ALA A 93 30.33 -54.33 -11.18
CA ALA A 93 30.55 -55.20 -12.33
C ALA A 93 29.75 -56.48 -12.10
N ASN A 94 28.66 -56.65 -12.83
CA ASN A 94 27.91 -57.90 -12.77
C ASN A 94 28.72 -59.01 -13.48
N ALA A 95 28.54 -60.25 -13.07
CA ALA A 95 29.24 -61.42 -13.63
C ALA A 95 29.05 -61.58 -15.16
N ASN A 96 28.05 -60.91 -15.74
CA ASN A 96 27.71 -60.92 -17.16
C ASN A 96 28.44 -59.84 -17.98
N GLY A 97 29.28 -59.00 -17.35
CA GLY A 97 30.01 -57.92 -18.03
C GLY A 97 29.29 -56.56 -18.08
N ASP A 98 28.10 -56.46 -17.47
CA ASP A 98 27.37 -55.19 -17.35
C ASP A 98 27.92 -54.33 -16.20
N PHE A 99 28.02 -53.03 -16.44
CA PHE A 99 28.40 -52.02 -15.44
C PHE A 99 27.17 -51.24 -14.98
N VAL A 100 26.82 -51.36 -13.70
CA VAL A 100 25.76 -50.54 -13.08
C VAL A 100 26.41 -49.41 -12.29
N TYR A 101 26.01 -48.17 -12.62
CA TYR A 101 26.52 -46.94 -12.01
C TYR A 101 25.36 -46.17 -11.37
N ASN A 102 25.32 -46.19 -10.04
CA ASN A 102 24.36 -45.42 -9.25
C ASN A 102 25.05 -44.16 -8.75
N TYR A 103 24.39 -43.01 -8.86
CA TYR A 103 24.89 -41.75 -8.33
C TYR A 103 23.74 -40.85 -7.88
N ILE A 104 24.01 -39.98 -6.91
CA ILE A 104 23.06 -38.94 -6.48
C ILE A 104 23.63 -37.56 -6.85
N GLN A 105 22.85 -36.79 -7.62
CA GLN A 105 23.22 -35.44 -8.02
C GLN A 105 22.21 -34.42 -7.52
N THR A 106 22.59 -33.64 -6.51
CA THR A 106 21.83 -32.48 -6.07
C THR A 106 22.07 -31.31 -7.03
N ILE A 107 20.98 -30.72 -7.53
CA ILE A 107 21.00 -29.55 -8.41
C ILE A 107 20.31 -28.41 -7.68
N HIS A 108 20.94 -27.22 -7.67
CA HIS A 108 20.31 -26.03 -7.12
C HIS A 108 19.14 -25.62 -8.01
N THR A 109 17.95 -25.52 -7.42
CA THR A 109 16.73 -25.10 -8.13
C THR A 109 16.81 -23.60 -8.47
N ARG A 110 16.10 -23.19 -9.52
CA ARG A 110 15.99 -21.78 -9.95
C ARG A 110 14.53 -21.37 -9.98
N PRO A 111 14.22 -20.06 -9.81
CA PRO A 111 12.90 -19.54 -10.15
C PRO A 111 12.51 -19.98 -11.56
N ALA A 112 11.25 -20.37 -11.74
CA ALA A 112 10.67 -20.93 -12.95
C ALA A 112 11.19 -22.30 -13.45
N LEU A 113 12.06 -23.01 -12.72
CA LEU A 113 12.47 -24.36 -13.11
C LEU A 113 11.33 -25.36 -12.90
N ARG A 114 10.70 -25.82 -13.99
CA ARG A 114 9.54 -26.75 -13.95
C ARG A 114 9.89 -28.21 -14.26
N LYS A 115 10.88 -28.43 -15.13
CA LYS A 115 11.31 -29.77 -15.55
C LYS A 115 12.84 -29.83 -15.69
N VAL A 116 13.38 -31.03 -15.54
CA VAL A 116 14.80 -31.34 -15.75
C VAL A 116 14.88 -32.47 -16.76
N ASP A 117 15.57 -32.21 -17.86
CA ASP A 117 15.83 -33.21 -18.89
C ASP A 117 17.22 -33.80 -18.62
N ILE A 118 17.27 -35.09 -18.29
CA ILE A 118 18.51 -35.84 -18.09
C ILE A 118 18.84 -36.56 -19.41
N VAL A 119 20.06 -36.36 -19.88
CA VAL A 119 20.53 -36.96 -21.13
C VAL A 119 21.90 -37.57 -20.90
N LEU A 120 22.08 -38.80 -21.36
CA LEU A 120 23.34 -39.52 -21.29
C LEU A 120 24.10 -39.38 -22.60
N SER A 121 25.39 -39.08 -22.52
CA SER A 121 26.32 -39.11 -23.64
C SER A 121 27.74 -39.31 -23.12
N GLY A 122 28.63 -39.90 -23.91
CA GLY A 122 30.00 -40.12 -23.47
C GLY A 122 30.91 -40.68 -24.57
N ASP A 123 32.14 -41.00 -24.19
CA ASP A 123 33.15 -41.56 -25.06
C ASP A 123 34.04 -42.58 -24.32
N ILE A 124 34.44 -43.63 -25.04
CA ILE A 124 35.35 -44.68 -24.55
C ILE A 124 36.70 -44.45 -25.22
N ARG A 125 37.77 -44.38 -24.40
CA ARG A 125 39.14 -44.17 -24.87
C ARG A 125 40.08 -45.25 -24.36
N GLU A 126 41.06 -45.61 -25.17
CA GLU A 126 42.21 -46.42 -24.79
C GLU A 126 43.49 -45.62 -25.06
N GLN A 127 44.32 -45.42 -24.03
CA GLN A 127 45.61 -44.73 -24.14
C GLN A 127 45.53 -43.43 -24.98
N ASP A 128 44.51 -42.60 -24.69
CA ASP A 128 44.16 -41.34 -25.37
C ASP A 128 43.56 -41.42 -26.78
N LYS A 129 43.43 -42.62 -27.36
CA LYS A 129 42.70 -42.82 -28.62
C LYS A 129 41.23 -43.10 -28.35
N ARG A 130 40.34 -42.26 -28.88
CA ARG A 130 38.89 -42.45 -28.78
C ARG A 130 38.46 -43.65 -29.62
N ILE A 131 38.05 -44.74 -28.97
CA ILE A 131 37.63 -45.98 -29.64
C ILE A 131 36.14 -45.90 -29.99
N TYR A 132 35.32 -45.35 -29.10
CA TYR A 132 33.88 -45.37 -29.25
C TYR A 132 33.23 -44.10 -28.71
N THR A 133 32.10 -43.71 -29.29
CA THR A 133 31.32 -42.56 -28.86
C THR A 133 29.91 -43.03 -28.55
N ILE A 134 29.53 -42.89 -27.28
CA ILE A 134 28.19 -43.23 -26.82
C ILE A 134 27.26 -42.15 -27.37
N PRO A 135 26.31 -42.50 -28.26
CA PRO A 135 25.37 -41.54 -28.82
C PRO A 135 24.53 -40.92 -27.72
N ARG A 136 24.06 -39.70 -27.97
CA ARG A 136 23.20 -38.98 -27.04
C ARG A 136 21.89 -39.76 -26.87
N SER A 137 21.56 -40.16 -25.65
CA SER A 137 20.29 -40.84 -25.35
C SER A 137 19.09 -39.90 -25.56
N GLU A 138 17.91 -40.49 -25.65
CA GLU A 138 16.68 -39.73 -25.47
C GLU A 138 16.65 -39.08 -24.08
N ALA A 139 15.97 -37.93 -23.99
CA ALA A 139 15.89 -37.17 -22.75
C ALA A 139 14.88 -37.79 -21.80
N LEU A 140 15.34 -38.14 -20.59
CA LEU A 140 14.47 -38.49 -19.48
C LEU A 140 14.02 -37.20 -18.80
N THR A 141 12.75 -36.84 -19.00
CA THR A 141 12.15 -35.63 -18.42
C THR A 141 11.58 -35.90 -17.03
N PHE A 142 12.10 -35.21 -16.03
CA PHE A 142 11.57 -35.20 -14.67
C PHE A 142 10.81 -33.90 -14.42
N TYR A 143 9.56 -34.00 -13.98
CA TYR A 143 8.77 -32.84 -13.56
C TYR A 143 9.01 -32.56 -12.08
N ILE A 144 9.33 -31.31 -11.75
CA ILE A 144 9.60 -30.92 -10.37
C ILE A 144 8.27 -30.64 -9.67
N SER A 145 7.87 -31.58 -8.81
CA SER A 145 6.83 -31.38 -7.80
C SER A 145 7.23 -30.25 -6.87
N SER A 146 6.34 -29.30 -6.62
CA SER A 146 6.62 -28.11 -5.80
C SER A 146 5.37 -27.64 -5.07
N LEU A 147 5.58 -27.06 -3.88
CA LEU A 147 4.54 -26.42 -3.08
C LEU A 147 3.83 -25.27 -3.80
N SER A 148 4.46 -24.68 -4.84
CA SER A 148 3.80 -23.72 -5.74
C SER A 148 2.51 -24.26 -6.38
N SER A 149 2.41 -25.58 -6.59
CA SER A 149 1.19 -26.21 -7.13
C SER A 149 0.01 -26.19 -6.17
N LEU A 150 0.24 -25.94 -4.88
CA LEU A 150 -0.82 -25.81 -3.88
C LEU A 150 -1.45 -24.41 -3.89
N ALA A 151 -0.82 -23.41 -4.53
CA ALA A 151 -1.29 -22.04 -4.52
C ALA A 151 -2.75 -21.91 -4.99
N ASP A 152 -3.54 -21.15 -4.23
CA ASP A 152 -4.91 -20.79 -4.56
C ASP A 152 -4.89 -19.70 -5.65
N ASN A 153 -5.55 -19.98 -6.76
CA ASN A 153 -5.58 -19.10 -7.92
C ASN A 153 -6.84 -18.24 -7.99
N THR A 154 -7.66 -18.24 -6.94
CA THR A 154 -8.87 -17.42 -6.86
C THR A 154 -8.52 -15.94 -6.88
N GLU A 155 -9.26 -15.19 -7.71
CA GLU A 155 -9.13 -13.74 -7.79
C GLU A 155 -9.65 -13.09 -6.51
N LYS A 156 -8.86 -12.16 -5.97
CA LYS A 156 -9.31 -11.29 -4.88
C LYS A 156 -9.61 -9.91 -5.41
N TYR A 157 -10.69 -9.34 -4.90
CA TYR A 157 -11.14 -7.99 -5.24
C TYR A 157 -10.97 -7.07 -4.04
N LEU A 158 -10.67 -5.80 -4.31
CA LEU A 158 -10.52 -4.81 -3.26
C LEU A 158 -11.86 -4.57 -2.55
N GLN A 159 -11.81 -4.49 -1.23
CA GLN A 159 -12.96 -4.08 -0.43
C GLN A 159 -12.81 -2.58 -0.13
N LYS A 160 -13.61 -1.73 -0.79
CA LYS A 160 -13.69 -0.31 -0.43
C LYS A 160 -15.03 -0.04 0.23
N ILE A 161 -14.99 0.34 1.50
CA ILE A 161 -16.17 0.81 2.22
C ILE A 161 -16.44 2.25 1.77
N ILE A 162 -17.28 2.44 0.77
CA ILE A 162 -17.66 3.78 0.28
C ILE A 162 -18.89 4.24 1.05
N ARG A 163 -18.69 5.13 2.03
CA ARG A 163 -19.79 5.81 2.72
C ARG A 163 -20.27 6.99 1.87
N ARG A 164 -21.43 6.87 1.23
CA ARG A 164 -22.05 7.97 0.47
C ARG A 164 -22.80 8.93 1.41
N ARG A 165 -22.06 9.61 2.29
CA ARG A 165 -22.63 10.70 3.13
C ARG A 165 -22.96 11.89 2.22
N VAL A 166 -24.18 12.38 2.31
CA VAL A 166 -24.57 13.68 1.72
C VAL A 166 -24.65 14.67 2.87
N GLU A 167 -23.90 15.77 2.78
CA GLU A 167 -23.93 16.84 3.76
C GLU A 167 -24.79 17.99 3.25
N ALA A 168 -25.81 18.37 4.00
CA ALA A 168 -26.56 19.60 3.77
C ALA A 168 -26.20 20.60 4.87
N ASN A 169 -25.60 21.73 4.48
CA ASN A 169 -25.17 22.76 5.42
C ASN A 169 -26.19 23.90 5.41
N THR A 170 -26.76 24.24 6.56
CA THR A 170 -27.63 25.42 6.72
C THR A 170 -27.15 26.26 7.89
N ALA A 171 -26.84 27.52 7.65
CA ALA A 171 -26.59 28.49 8.71
C ALA A 171 -27.86 29.29 8.99
N CYS A 172 -28.18 29.53 10.26
CA CYS A 172 -29.26 30.40 10.68
C CYS A 172 -28.78 31.46 11.67
N TYR A 173 -29.45 32.60 11.64
CA TYR A 173 -29.14 33.73 12.49
C TYR A 173 -30.14 33.77 13.66
N ILE A 174 -29.82 33.05 14.74
CA ILE A 174 -30.65 33.06 15.94
C ILE A 174 -30.15 34.16 16.86
N GLU A 175 -30.93 35.21 17.00
CA GLU A 175 -30.64 36.29 17.93
C GLU A 175 -30.79 35.77 19.37
N PHE A 176 -29.74 35.97 20.16
CA PHE A 176 -29.75 35.72 21.59
C PHE A 176 -29.65 37.05 22.34
N PRO A 177 -30.40 37.25 23.44
CA PRO A 177 -30.17 38.37 24.33
C PRO A 177 -28.73 38.35 24.87
N GLN A 178 -28.23 39.53 25.24
CA GLN A 178 -26.86 39.65 25.75
C GLN A 178 -26.66 38.76 27.00
N GLY A 179 -25.59 37.96 27.00
CA GLY A 179 -25.24 37.06 28.11
C GLY A 179 -26.20 35.87 28.32
N LYS A 180 -27.26 35.72 27.51
CA LYS A 180 -28.22 34.61 27.62
C LYS A 180 -28.00 33.58 26.52
N ALA A 181 -28.43 32.35 26.82
CA ALA A 181 -28.34 31.19 25.94
C ALA A 181 -29.69 30.58 25.55
N GLY A 182 -30.79 30.99 26.18
CA GLY A 182 -32.13 30.51 25.86
C GLY A 182 -32.63 31.07 24.53
N ILE A 183 -33.29 30.23 23.74
CA ILE A 183 -33.96 30.64 22.51
C ILE A 183 -35.28 31.31 22.87
N ASP A 184 -35.47 32.53 22.37
CA ASP A 184 -36.72 33.28 22.45
C ASP A 184 -37.28 33.42 21.03
N GLU A 185 -38.40 32.76 20.75
CA GLU A 185 -39.02 32.79 19.43
C GLU A 185 -39.52 34.18 19.04
N SER A 186 -39.83 35.05 20.01
CA SER A 186 -40.38 36.38 19.75
C SER A 186 -39.34 37.47 19.49
N LEU A 187 -38.05 37.14 19.67
CA LEU A 187 -36.96 38.10 19.62
C LEU A 187 -36.52 38.36 18.17
N GLY A 188 -36.61 39.62 17.73
CA GLY A 188 -36.08 40.05 16.44
C GLY A 188 -36.63 39.23 15.27
N ASN A 189 -35.74 38.70 14.42
CA ASN A 189 -36.10 37.84 13.29
C ASN A 189 -36.08 36.33 13.61
N ASN A 190 -36.04 35.95 14.89
CA ASN A 190 -36.09 34.53 15.30
C ASN A 190 -37.31 33.76 14.77
N PRO A 191 -38.54 34.33 14.68
CA PRO A 191 -39.67 33.57 14.14
C PRO A 191 -39.43 33.06 12.72
N GLY A 192 -38.83 33.90 11.87
CA GLY A 192 -38.54 33.57 10.47
C GLY A 192 -37.40 32.55 10.34
N GLU A 193 -36.29 32.76 11.07
CA GLU A 193 -35.12 31.89 11.02
C GLU A 193 -35.41 30.50 11.62
N ILE A 194 -36.12 30.46 12.76
CA ILE A 194 -36.59 29.20 13.36
C ILE A 194 -37.59 28.50 12.44
N GLY A 195 -38.53 29.25 11.85
CA GLY A 195 -39.50 28.71 10.88
C GLY A 195 -38.82 28.05 9.67
N ARG A 196 -37.76 28.66 9.14
CA ARG A 196 -36.96 28.12 8.03
C ARG A 196 -36.28 26.80 8.39
N ILE A 197 -35.68 26.69 9.57
CA ILE A 197 -35.06 25.43 10.04
C ILE A 197 -36.12 24.37 10.31
N LYS A 198 -37.25 24.74 10.92
CA LYS A 198 -38.39 23.84 11.14
C LYS A 198 -38.91 23.27 9.81
N GLY A 199 -39.03 24.11 8.77
CA GLY A 199 -39.38 23.70 7.41
C GLY A 199 -38.37 22.73 6.81
N ASN A 200 -37.07 23.07 6.82
CA ASN A 200 -36.02 22.19 6.32
C ASN A 200 -36.00 20.83 7.03
N LEU A 201 -36.15 20.81 8.37
CA LEU A 201 -36.24 19.57 9.15
C LEU A 201 -37.44 18.72 8.72
N ARG A 202 -38.61 19.34 8.52
CA ARG A 202 -39.80 18.65 8.04
C ARG A 202 -39.58 18.03 6.66
N ASP A 203 -39.00 18.79 5.73
CA ASP A 203 -38.74 18.30 4.36
C ASP A 203 -37.72 17.16 4.34
N LEU A 204 -36.70 17.21 5.20
CA LEU A 204 -35.72 16.14 5.36
C LEU A 204 -36.32 14.88 6.01
N LEU A 205 -37.24 15.03 6.97
CA LEU A 205 -37.91 13.90 7.62
C LEU A 205 -38.93 13.20 6.71
N VAL A 206 -39.61 13.95 5.84
CA VAL A 206 -40.61 13.43 4.89
C VAL A 206 -39.95 12.86 3.61
N ASN A 207 -38.67 13.13 3.40
CA ASN A 207 -37.97 12.74 2.18
C ASN A 207 -38.02 11.22 1.94
N GLU A 208 -38.40 10.79 0.73
CA GLU A 208 -38.48 9.37 0.37
C GLU A 208 -37.11 8.76 -0.01
N ILE A 209 -36.12 9.59 -0.33
CA ILE A 209 -34.82 9.16 -0.86
C ILE A 209 -33.77 9.11 0.24
N TYR A 210 -33.72 10.14 1.09
CA TYR A 210 -32.71 10.30 2.13
C TYR A 210 -33.30 10.15 3.53
N GLU A 211 -32.49 9.65 4.45
CA GLU A 211 -32.77 9.54 5.88
C GLU A 211 -31.71 10.32 6.66
N LEU A 212 -32.15 10.94 7.74
CA LEU A 212 -31.34 11.80 8.59
C LEU A 212 -30.67 10.99 9.69
N ASP A 213 -29.34 10.98 9.68
CA ASP A 213 -28.50 10.20 10.61
C ASP A 213 -28.22 11.02 11.88
N SER A 214 -27.54 12.16 11.70
CA SER A 214 -27.17 13.04 12.80
C SER A 214 -27.17 14.51 12.40
N ILE A 215 -27.32 15.38 13.39
CA ILE A 215 -27.28 16.83 13.23
C ILE A 215 -26.17 17.39 14.11
N SER A 216 -25.18 18.05 13.51
CA SER A 216 -24.22 18.85 14.27
C SER A 216 -24.71 20.30 14.37
N VAL A 217 -24.68 20.85 15.58
CA VAL A 217 -25.12 22.21 15.90
C VAL A 217 -23.96 22.98 16.49
N ALA A 218 -23.39 23.91 15.72
CA ALA A 218 -22.31 24.79 16.17
C ALA A 218 -22.86 26.20 16.41
N ALA A 219 -22.82 26.68 17.65
CA ALA A 219 -23.22 28.04 17.96
C ALA A 219 -22.00 28.94 18.14
N PHE A 220 -22.14 30.21 17.77
CA PHE A 220 -21.07 31.20 17.83
C PHE A 220 -21.46 32.37 18.73
N ALA A 221 -20.45 32.97 19.37
CA ALA A 221 -20.60 34.17 20.17
C ALA A 221 -20.04 35.40 19.43
N SER A 222 -20.56 36.57 19.77
CA SER A 222 -19.91 37.84 19.46
C SER A 222 -18.68 38.00 20.35
N PRO A 223 -17.61 38.66 19.89
CA PRO A 223 -16.43 38.95 20.69
C PRO A 223 -16.76 40.08 21.66
N GLU A 224 -17.47 39.75 22.74
CA GLU A 224 -17.83 40.68 23.82
C GLU A 224 -17.32 40.09 25.14
N GLY A 225 -16.28 40.68 25.73
CA GLY A 225 -15.69 40.17 26.96
C GLY A 225 -14.65 39.07 26.71
N VAL A 226 -14.40 38.23 27.72
CA VAL A 226 -13.29 37.26 27.72
C VAL A 226 -13.62 36.04 26.83
N GLN A 227 -12.67 35.63 25.99
CA GLN A 227 -12.79 34.50 25.06
C GLN A 227 -13.33 33.23 25.73
N LYS A 228 -12.80 32.87 26.90
CA LYS A 228 -13.25 31.69 27.67
C LYS A 228 -14.73 31.78 28.07
N ALA A 229 -15.21 32.97 28.42
CA ALA A 229 -16.61 33.18 28.76
C ALA A 229 -17.51 33.07 27.52
N ASN A 230 -17.03 33.60 26.38
CA ASN A 230 -17.73 33.54 25.09
C ASN A 230 -17.78 32.11 24.53
N GLU A 231 -16.73 31.33 24.72
CA GLU A 231 -16.69 29.90 24.38
C GLU A 231 -17.69 29.09 25.21
N ALA A 232 -17.75 29.34 26.53
CA ALA A 232 -18.74 28.71 27.40
C ALA A 232 -20.18 29.16 27.08
N LEU A 233 -20.38 30.42 26.68
CA LEU A 233 -21.68 30.95 26.29
C LEU A 233 -22.15 30.34 24.96
N SER A 234 -21.27 30.24 23.97
CA SER A 234 -21.56 29.58 22.70
C SER A 234 -21.86 28.09 22.88
N GLU A 235 -21.14 27.39 23.77
CA GLU A 235 -21.48 26.00 24.11
C GLU A 235 -22.89 25.87 24.73
N LYS A 236 -23.23 26.76 25.68
CA LYS A 236 -24.58 26.80 26.27
C LYS A 236 -25.66 27.10 25.22
N ARG A 237 -25.39 27.98 24.27
CA ARG A 237 -26.29 28.28 23.14
C ARG A 237 -26.46 27.08 22.22
N ALA A 238 -25.38 26.38 21.88
CA ALA A 238 -25.43 25.17 21.07
C ALA A 238 -26.27 24.07 21.74
N LYS A 239 -26.10 23.90 23.07
CA LYS A 239 -26.93 22.99 23.87
C LYS A 239 -28.41 23.40 23.89
N SER A 240 -28.70 24.68 24.11
CA SER A 240 -30.09 25.17 24.08
C SER A 240 -30.73 24.97 22.72
N ALA A 241 -30.02 25.25 21.63
CA ALA A 241 -30.50 25.02 20.27
C ALA A 241 -30.70 23.53 19.98
N SER A 242 -29.74 22.69 20.38
CA SER A 242 -29.85 21.24 20.23
C SER A 242 -31.08 20.69 20.94
N SER A 243 -31.32 21.07 22.20
CA SER A 243 -32.48 20.62 22.96
C SER A 243 -33.81 21.09 22.37
N TYR A 244 -33.87 22.35 21.92
CA TYR A 244 -35.07 22.94 21.33
C TYR A 244 -35.47 22.26 19.99
N PHE A 245 -34.50 22.03 19.10
CA PHE A 245 -34.79 21.37 17.83
C PHE A 245 -34.96 19.85 17.99
N ALA A 246 -34.32 19.22 18.98
CA ALA A 246 -34.57 17.82 19.31
C ALA A 246 -36.00 17.59 19.81
N SER A 247 -36.54 18.46 20.67
CA SER A 247 -37.94 18.35 21.09
C SER A 247 -38.90 18.57 19.91
N TYR A 248 -38.61 19.53 19.04
CA TYR A 248 -39.42 19.75 17.83
C TYR A 248 -39.41 18.54 16.88
N VAL A 249 -38.25 17.94 16.61
CA VAL A 249 -38.14 16.73 15.77
C VAL A 249 -38.92 15.57 16.37
N LYS A 250 -38.86 15.40 17.71
CA LYS A 250 -39.63 14.38 18.42
C LYS A 250 -41.14 14.60 18.26
N GLU A 251 -41.63 15.82 18.48
CA GLU A 251 -43.04 16.16 18.31
C GLU A 251 -43.54 15.96 16.87
N LEU A 252 -42.70 16.30 15.88
CA LEU A 252 -42.99 16.05 14.47
C LEU A 252 -43.07 14.56 14.17
N LYS A 253 -42.11 13.77 14.64
CA LYS A 253 -42.08 12.32 14.45
C LYS A 253 -43.30 11.65 15.07
N ASP A 254 -43.62 11.97 16.32
CA ASP A 254 -44.81 11.47 17.01
C ASP A 254 -46.10 11.82 16.25
N SER A 255 -46.15 12.98 15.61
CA SER A 255 -47.31 13.44 14.83
C SER A 255 -47.39 12.77 13.46
N LEU A 256 -46.26 12.53 12.79
CA LEU A 256 -46.18 11.78 11.54
C LEU A 256 -46.57 10.31 11.75
N GLU A 257 -46.10 9.68 12.83
CA GLU A 257 -46.47 8.31 13.20
C GLU A 257 -47.98 8.19 13.48
N ARG A 258 -48.56 9.16 14.20
CA ARG A 258 -50.02 9.22 14.44
C ARG A 258 -50.82 9.38 13.15
N ALA A 259 -50.31 10.13 12.17
CA ALA A 259 -50.98 10.35 10.89
C ALA A 259 -50.90 9.15 9.94
N GLN A 260 -49.85 8.32 10.04
CA GLN A 260 -49.69 7.12 9.19
C GLN A 260 -50.65 5.97 9.56
N GLY A 261 -51.32 6.04 10.71
CA GLY A 261 -52.31 5.06 11.14
C GLY A 261 -51.69 3.71 11.56
N ALA A 262 -52.37 3.01 12.47
CA ALA A 262 -52.01 1.65 12.84
C ALA A 262 -52.83 0.66 12.01
N PHE A 263 -52.17 -0.24 11.27
CA PHE A 263 -52.84 -1.35 10.61
C PHE A 263 -53.06 -2.47 11.64
N ILE A 264 -54.34 -2.78 11.90
CA ILE A 264 -54.73 -3.95 12.70
C ILE A 264 -55.03 -5.08 11.70
N SER A 265 -54.24 -6.15 11.76
CA SER A 265 -54.56 -7.38 11.03
C SER A 265 -55.78 -8.06 11.67
N LEU A 266 -56.59 -8.76 10.87
CA LEU A 266 -57.79 -9.47 11.34
C LEU A 266 -57.48 -10.57 12.38
N ASP A 267 -56.21 -10.97 12.50
CA ASP A 267 -55.69 -11.97 13.46
C ASP A 267 -55.21 -11.37 14.80
N GLY A 268 -55.44 -10.08 15.04
CA GLY A 268 -55.17 -9.43 16.34
C GLY A 268 -53.72 -8.94 16.56
N ASP A 269 -52.80 -9.24 15.64
CA ASP A 269 -51.44 -8.69 15.70
C ASP A 269 -51.40 -7.25 15.21
N ARG A 270 -50.96 -6.35 16.11
CA ARG A 270 -50.65 -4.95 15.80
C ARG A 270 -49.34 -4.88 15.04
N ILE A 271 -49.37 -4.52 13.77
CA ILE A 271 -48.17 -4.18 13.02
C ILE A 271 -47.81 -2.73 13.40
N LEU A 272 -46.86 -2.57 14.33
CA LEU A 272 -46.27 -1.27 14.63
C LEU A 272 -45.45 -0.82 13.41
N PRO A 273 -45.61 0.41 12.90
CA PRO A 273 -44.71 0.94 11.89
C PRO A 273 -43.27 0.92 12.44
N SER A 274 -42.33 0.52 11.59
CA SER A 274 -40.90 0.47 11.91
C SER A 274 -40.45 1.81 12.49
N ARG A 275 -40.07 1.82 13.77
CA ARG A 275 -39.48 3.00 14.42
C ARG A 275 -38.24 3.40 13.64
N SER A 276 -38.25 4.58 13.01
CA SER A 276 -37.02 5.18 12.49
C SER A 276 -36.05 5.44 13.66
N PRO A 277 -34.73 5.40 13.44
CA PRO A 277 -33.75 5.64 14.50
C PRO A 277 -33.91 7.04 15.13
N ASP A 278 -33.43 7.19 16.37
CA ASP A 278 -33.41 8.48 17.05
C ASP A 278 -32.26 9.34 16.51
N ILE A 279 -32.61 10.51 15.99
CA ILE A 279 -31.66 11.47 15.42
C ILE A 279 -30.82 12.07 16.55
N GLN A 280 -29.51 11.90 16.47
CA GLN A 280 -28.59 12.46 17.47
C GLN A 280 -28.23 13.91 17.14
N PHE A 281 -28.43 14.80 18.11
CA PHE A 281 -27.97 16.18 18.07
C PHE A 281 -26.64 16.34 18.80
N GLN A 282 -25.61 16.77 18.07
CA GLN A 282 -24.28 17.01 18.60
C GLN A 282 -24.02 18.52 18.68
N GLY A 283 -24.18 19.09 19.87
CA GLY A 283 -23.89 20.51 20.13
C GLY A 283 -22.40 20.74 20.33
N SER A 284 -21.81 21.67 19.58
CA SER A 284 -20.42 22.09 19.72
C SER A 284 -20.30 23.62 19.85
N SER A 285 -19.25 24.06 20.55
CA SER A 285 -18.91 25.47 20.64
C SER A 285 -18.13 25.92 19.39
N GLY A 286 -18.63 26.93 18.70
CA GLY A 286 -17.92 27.60 17.62
C GLY A 286 -17.03 28.76 18.08
N GLY A 287 -17.06 29.10 19.38
CA GLY A 287 -16.32 30.23 19.94
C GLY A 287 -16.74 31.58 19.35
N GLU A 288 -15.81 32.54 19.35
CA GLU A 288 -16.01 33.87 18.77
C GLU A 288 -15.84 33.86 17.25
N ASN A 289 -16.82 34.37 16.52
CA ASN A 289 -16.80 34.33 15.05
C ASN A 289 -16.06 35.52 14.41
N TRP A 290 -14.76 35.61 14.65
CA TRP A 290 -13.89 36.64 14.09
C TRP A 290 -13.88 36.63 12.55
N LEU A 291 -13.90 35.44 11.94
CA LEU A 291 -13.94 35.28 10.48
C LEU A 291 -15.17 35.92 9.84
N MET A 292 -16.33 35.82 10.50
CA MET A 292 -17.55 36.47 10.01
C MET A 292 -17.50 37.98 10.25
N LEU A 293 -16.92 38.42 11.38
CA LEU A 293 -16.74 39.85 11.66
C LEU A 293 -15.85 40.53 10.61
N ASP A 294 -14.75 39.86 10.20
CA ASP A 294 -13.86 40.33 9.14
C ASP A 294 -14.64 40.60 7.85
N ARG A 295 -15.49 39.65 7.43
CA ARG A 295 -16.34 39.78 6.23
C ARG A 295 -17.38 40.87 6.36
N LEU A 296 -18.04 40.97 7.52
CA LEU A 296 -19.07 41.98 7.77
C LEU A 296 -18.48 43.39 7.72
N ILE A 297 -17.34 43.62 8.36
CA ILE A 297 -16.66 44.92 8.35
C ILE A 297 -16.19 45.29 6.93
N GLU A 298 -15.69 44.33 6.17
CA GLU A 298 -15.27 44.58 4.80
C GLU A 298 -16.43 44.98 3.87
N GLN A 299 -17.58 44.32 4.01
CA GLN A 299 -18.77 44.55 3.18
C GLN A 299 -19.62 45.75 3.63
N ASP A 300 -19.49 46.19 4.88
CA ASP A 300 -20.31 47.27 5.44
C ASP A 300 -20.06 48.61 4.74
N GLN A 301 -21.12 49.28 4.27
CA GLN A 301 -21.01 50.54 3.54
C GLN A 301 -20.98 51.78 4.45
N ALA A 302 -21.40 51.66 5.70
CA ALA A 302 -21.40 52.77 6.66
C ALA A 302 -20.01 53.01 7.28
N LEU A 303 -19.16 51.98 7.33
CA LEU A 303 -17.79 52.10 7.82
C LEU A 303 -16.85 52.78 6.81
N SER A 304 -16.12 53.80 7.27
CA SER A 304 -15.14 54.52 6.47
C SER A 304 -13.96 53.61 6.05
N LYS A 305 -13.32 53.91 4.91
CA LYS A 305 -12.12 53.16 4.45
C LYS A 305 -11.00 53.16 5.50
N ARG A 306 -10.79 54.30 6.18
CA ARG A 306 -9.79 54.45 7.24
C ARG A 306 -10.07 53.53 8.42
N THR A 307 -11.33 53.37 8.80
CA THR A 307 -11.75 52.46 9.88
C THR A 307 -11.48 51.00 9.51
N LYS A 308 -11.79 50.61 8.27
CA LYS A 308 -11.53 49.24 7.78
C LYS A 308 -10.04 48.91 7.73
N GLU A 309 -9.21 49.86 7.30
CA GLU A 309 -7.74 49.71 7.29
C GLU A 309 -7.19 49.57 8.71
N ARG A 310 -7.65 50.40 9.65
CA ARG A 310 -7.27 50.30 11.06
C ARG A 310 -7.68 48.97 11.68
N TYR A 311 -8.89 48.49 11.38
CA TYR A 311 -9.33 47.16 11.80
C TYR A 311 -8.36 46.09 11.26
N ARG A 312 -8.06 46.08 9.95
CA ARG A 312 -7.12 45.11 9.36
C ARG A 312 -5.74 45.15 10.00
N GLN A 313 -5.21 46.33 10.31
CA GLN A 313 -3.94 46.49 11.03
C GLN A 313 -4.01 45.87 12.43
N LEU A 314 -5.05 46.17 13.21
CA LEU A 314 -5.26 45.54 14.53
C LEU A 314 -5.33 44.01 14.45
N CYS A 315 -5.93 43.46 13.39
CA CYS A 315 -6.03 42.01 13.19
C CYS A 315 -4.69 41.36 12.81
N ALA A 316 -3.82 42.11 12.12
CA ALA A 316 -2.50 41.64 11.71
C ALA A 316 -1.47 41.76 12.84
N ASP A 317 -1.55 42.83 13.62
CA ASP A 317 -0.57 43.16 14.67
C ASP A 317 -0.80 42.34 15.96
N TYR A 318 -2.03 41.90 16.23
CA TYR A 318 -2.40 41.21 17.46
C TYR A 318 -3.10 39.87 17.20
N SER A 319 -2.43 38.77 17.55
CA SER A 319 -2.99 37.41 17.48
C SER A 319 -3.88 37.05 18.67
N GLU A 320 -3.77 37.76 19.79
CA GLU A 320 -4.55 37.52 21.00
C GLU A 320 -5.95 38.16 20.88
N LEU A 321 -7.00 37.34 20.95
CA LEU A 321 -8.38 37.74 20.65
C LEU A 321 -8.95 38.73 21.67
N ASP A 322 -8.69 38.50 22.96
CA ASP A 322 -9.14 39.40 24.04
C ASP A 322 -8.50 40.79 23.92
N LEU A 323 -7.22 40.86 23.57
CA LEU A 323 -6.53 42.12 23.35
C LEU A 323 -7.06 42.83 22.10
N ARG A 324 -7.34 42.07 21.03
CA ARG A 324 -7.94 42.59 19.79
C ARG A 324 -9.31 43.21 20.05
N GLU A 325 -10.19 42.56 20.80
CA GLU A 325 -11.49 43.11 21.21
C GLU A 325 -11.30 44.36 22.07
N LYS A 326 -10.39 44.31 23.05
CA LYS A 326 -10.11 45.44 23.94
C LYS A 326 -9.62 46.67 23.17
N LEU A 327 -8.72 46.50 22.20
CA LEU A 327 -8.26 47.60 21.35
C LEU A 327 -9.36 48.11 20.43
N LEU A 328 -10.20 47.22 19.90
CA LEU A 328 -11.36 47.59 19.10
C LEU A 328 -12.35 48.42 19.92
N SER A 329 -12.54 48.14 21.21
CA SER A 329 -13.46 48.90 22.08
C SER A 329 -13.09 50.36 22.32
N HIS A 330 -11.83 50.74 22.05
CA HIS A 330 -11.35 52.13 22.12
C HIS A 330 -11.46 52.85 20.77
N ASP A 331 -11.94 52.21 19.72
CA ASP A 331 -12.16 52.83 18.42
C ASP A 331 -13.52 53.58 18.38
N GLU A 332 -13.56 54.72 17.69
CA GLU A 332 -14.78 55.53 17.52
C GLU A 332 -15.91 54.74 16.84
N SER A 333 -15.55 53.80 15.97
CA SER A 333 -16.50 52.94 15.25
C SER A 333 -17.03 51.77 16.07
N TYR A 334 -16.49 51.50 17.26
CA TYR A 334 -16.86 50.35 18.08
C TYR A 334 -18.34 50.32 18.41
N ARG A 335 -18.94 51.48 18.70
CA ARG A 335 -20.37 51.56 19.02
C ARG A 335 -21.23 51.03 17.88
N TYR A 336 -20.90 51.41 16.63
CA TYR A 336 -21.61 50.93 15.46
C TYR A 336 -21.40 49.41 15.28
N ILE A 337 -20.16 48.92 15.39
CA ILE A 337 -19.82 47.50 15.26
C ILE A 337 -20.58 46.67 16.31
N ARG A 338 -20.61 47.12 17.55
CA ARG A 338 -21.27 46.43 18.67
C ARG A 338 -22.79 46.44 18.54
N GLU A 339 -23.40 47.53 18.08
CA GLU A 339 -24.86 47.62 17.96
C GLU A 339 -25.40 46.94 16.69
N HIS A 340 -24.66 46.95 15.58
CA HIS A 340 -25.16 46.51 14.27
C HIS A 340 -24.51 45.22 13.74
N LEU A 341 -23.23 44.96 14.03
CA LEU A 341 -22.50 43.81 13.49
C LEU A 341 -22.43 42.64 14.48
N TYR A 342 -22.17 42.89 15.76
CA TYR A 342 -22.05 41.84 16.79
C TYR A 342 -23.31 40.95 16.92
N PRO A 343 -24.54 41.49 16.87
CA PRO A 343 -25.73 40.63 16.86
C PRO A 343 -25.72 39.60 15.72
N ARG A 344 -25.19 39.98 14.55
CA ARG A 344 -25.10 39.11 13.35
C ARG A 344 -24.03 38.02 13.45
N LEU A 345 -23.14 38.08 14.45
CA LEU A 345 -22.14 37.05 14.73
C LEU A 345 -22.69 35.92 15.61
N ARG A 346 -23.82 36.15 16.29
CA ARG A 346 -24.49 35.19 17.16
C ARG A 346 -25.26 34.18 16.31
N ILE A 347 -24.54 33.39 15.53
CA ILE A 347 -25.12 32.45 14.57
C ILE A 347 -25.15 31.04 15.14
N VAL A 348 -26.10 30.24 14.65
CA VAL A 348 -26.11 28.80 14.86
C VAL A 348 -26.02 28.12 13.49
N LYS A 349 -25.02 27.28 13.33
CA LYS A 349 -24.78 26.51 12.10
C LYS A 349 -25.24 25.08 12.31
N PHE A 350 -26.12 24.62 11.44
CA PHE A 350 -26.58 23.24 11.36
C PHE A 350 -25.90 22.54 10.18
N ASN A 351 -25.26 21.41 10.45
CA ASN A 351 -24.86 20.48 9.39
C ASN A 351 -25.68 19.20 9.58
N PHE A 352 -26.41 18.83 8.54
CA PHE A 352 -27.25 17.64 8.47
C PHE A 352 -26.47 16.53 7.77
N PHE A 353 -26.25 15.43 8.46
CA PHE A 353 -25.64 14.24 7.88
C PHE A 353 -26.75 13.28 7.46
N LEU A 354 -26.81 13.00 6.16
CA LEU A 354 -27.85 12.20 5.53
C LEU A 354 -27.23 10.95 4.89
N HIS A 355 -27.97 9.85 4.88
CA HIS A 355 -27.71 8.68 4.04
C HIS A 355 -28.95 8.34 3.22
N ARG A 356 -28.82 7.46 2.22
CA ARG A 356 -29.97 7.00 1.44
C ARG A 356 -30.75 5.96 2.25
N LYS A 357 -32.09 5.97 2.17
CA LYS A 357 -32.92 4.92 2.82
C LYS A 357 -32.49 3.54 2.30
N ASN A 358 -32.43 2.55 3.20
CA ASN A 358 -31.94 1.17 2.96
C ASN A 358 -30.43 1.04 2.62
N MET A 359 -29.61 2.06 2.90
CA MET A 359 -28.16 2.03 2.65
C MET A 359 -27.37 2.68 3.80
N GLU A 360 -27.41 2.10 5.01
CA GLU A 360 -26.64 2.59 6.16
C GLU A 360 -25.11 2.42 5.97
N GLN A 361 -24.70 1.30 5.38
CA GLN A 361 -23.31 1.04 4.99
C GLN A 361 -23.26 0.11 3.77
N ASP A 362 -23.02 0.66 2.58
CA ASP A 362 -22.62 -0.14 1.43
C ASP A 362 -21.14 -0.50 1.59
N THR A 363 -20.87 -1.69 2.09
CA THR A 363 -19.61 -2.38 1.79
C THR A 363 -19.70 -2.84 0.34
N LEU A 364 -19.53 -1.93 -0.60
CA LEU A 364 -19.36 -2.30 -2.00
C LEU A 364 -18.00 -3.00 -2.11
N HIS A 365 -18.02 -4.33 -2.21
CA HIS A 365 -16.89 -5.03 -2.80
C HIS A 365 -16.69 -4.42 -4.18
N THR A 366 -15.61 -3.67 -4.36
CA THR A 366 -15.33 -3.10 -5.67
C THR A 366 -15.01 -4.25 -6.60
N THR A 367 -15.47 -4.19 -7.85
CA THR A 367 -15.04 -5.13 -8.90
C THR A 367 -13.60 -4.89 -9.35
N GLU A 368 -12.87 -4.00 -8.65
CA GLU A 368 -11.45 -3.75 -8.88
C GLU A 368 -10.66 -4.95 -8.35
N LEU A 369 -10.05 -5.68 -9.28
CA LEU A 369 -9.14 -6.77 -8.98
C LEU A 369 -7.98 -6.25 -8.11
N ASP A 370 -7.64 -6.97 -7.05
CA ASP A 370 -6.46 -6.69 -6.25
C ASP A 370 -5.21 -7.13 -7.03
N THR A 371 -4.72 -6.23 -7.88
CA THR A 371 -3.55 -6.47 -8.73
C THR A 371 -2.29 -6.77 -7.92
N CYS A 372 -2.18 -6.26 -6.69
CA CYS A 372 -1.06 -6.54 -5.79
C CYS A 372 -1.11 -8.00 -5.34
N TYR A 373 -2.28 -8.46 -4.88
CA TYR A 373 -2.51 -9.86 -4.52
C TYR A 373 -2.20 -10.80 -5.68
N MET A 374 -2.75 -10.52 -6.87
CA MET A 374 -2.57 -11.36 -8.05
C MET A 374 -1.10 -11.45 -8.46
N ARG A 375 -0.34 -10.36 -8.34
CA ARG A 375 1.11 -10.37 -8.56
C ARG A 375 1.86 -11.23 -7.53
N GLY A 376 1.41 -11.22 -6.28
CA GLY A 376 1.93 -12.12 -5.24
C GLY A 376 1.71 -13.61 -5.58
N VAL A 377 0.52 -13.95 -6.09
CA VAL A 377 0.19 -15.30 -6.56
C VAL A 377 1.01 -15.68 -7.81
N GLU A 378 1.27 -14.73 -8.71
CA GLU A 378 2.14 -14.95 -9.86
C GLU A 378 3.58 -15.29 -9.42
N TYR A 379 4.13 -14.56 -8.45
CA TYR A 379 5.44 -14.90 -7.87
C TYR A 379 5.47 -16.29 -7.23
N LEU A 380 4.37 -16.73 -6.58
CA LEU A 380 4.24 -18.11 -6.09
C LEU A 380 4.33 -19.14 -7.23
N ARG A 381 3.63 -18.90 -8.35
CA ARG A 381 3.64 -19.79 -9.53
C ARG A 381 5.02 -19.84 -10.19
N GLU A 382 5.72 -18.72 -10.20
CA GLU A 382 7.09 -18.61 -10.71
C GLU A 382 8.12 -19.17 -9.73
N ARG A 383 7.71 -19.62 -8.54
CA ARG A 383 8.58 -20.18 -7.49
C ARG A 383 9.54 -19.14 -6.92
N ASP A 384 9.22 -17.86 -7.06
CA ASP A 384 9.92 -16.77 -6.37
C ASP A 384 9.24 -16.50 -5.01
N TYR A 385 9.46 -17.43 -4.08
CA TYR A 385 8.77 -17.41 -2.79
C TYR A 385 9.15 -16.20 -1.92
N GLU A 386 10.36 -15.65 -2.09
CA GLU A 386 10.77 -14.46 -1.35
C GLU A 386 9.96 -13.23 -1.75
N GLN A 387 9.81 -13.00 -3.06
CA GLN A 387 9.00 -11.88 -3.55
C GLN A 387 7.52 -12.12 -3.29
N ALA A 388 7.05 -13.36 -3.47
CA ALA A 388 5.70 -13.76 -3.11
C ALA A 388 5.38 -13.44 -1.65
N LEU A 389 6.25 -13.84 -0.71
CA LEU A 389 6.02 -13.59 0.71
C LEU A 389 6.04 -12.09 1.03
N LYS A 390 6.91 -11.29 0.40
CA LYS A 390 6.91 -9.82 0.61
C LYS A 390 5.56 -9.20 0.26
N VAL A 391 4.95 -9.64 -0.84
CA VAL A 391 3.67 -9.11 -1.34
C VAL A 391 2.48 -9.70 -0.57
N LEU A 392 2.50 -11.00 -0.28
CA LEU A 392 1.38 -11.73 0.30
C LEU A 392 1.30 -11.63 1.83
N ARG A 393 2.35 -11.16 2.51
CA ARG A 393 2.39 -11.07 3.98
C ARG A 393 1.22 -10.31 4.61
N PRO A 394 0.73 -9.17 4.07
CA PRO A 394 -0.38 -8.43 4.66
C PRO A 394 -1.72 -9.17 4.62
N TYR A 395 -1.91 -10.11 3.68
CA TYR A 395 -3.16 -10.83 3.51
C TYR A 395 -3.36 -11.95 4.53
N ALA A 396 -2.26 -12.50 5.06
CA ALA A 396 -2.25 -13.57 6.06
C ALA A 396 -3.21 -14.72 5.71
N ASP A 397 -3.17 -15.18 4.47
CA ASP A 397 -4.06 -16.20 3.93
C ASP A 397 -3.32 -17.49 3.57
N TYR A 398 -4.04 -18.42 2.94
CA TYR A 398 -3.48 -19.70 2.54
C TYR A 398 -2.25 -19.56 1.63
N ASN A 399 -2.25 -18.61 0.69
CA ASN A 399 -1.13 -18.36 -0.20
C ASN A 399 0.08 -17.77 0.53
N THR A 400 -0.15 -16.91 1.52
CA THR A 400 0.89 -16.47 2.45
C THR A 400 1.53 -17.68 3.17
N ALA A 401 0.71 -18.62 3.64
CA ALA A 401 1.19 -19.83 4.31
C ALA A 401 2.00 -20.73 3.36
N VAL A 402 1.54 -20.95 2.12
CA VAL A 402 2.29 -21.68 1.08
C VAL A 402 3.68 -21.06 0.86
N ALA A 403 3.76 -19.73 0.75
CA ALA A 403 5.04 -19.03 0.60
C ALA A 403 5.97 -19.26 1.80
N CYS A 404 5.43 -19.21 3.02
CA CYS A 404 6.19 -19.47 4.25
C CYS A 404 6.71 -20.91 4.32
N VAL A 405 5.87 -21.92 4.03
CA VAL A 405 6.29 -23.34 4.03
C VAL A 405 7.34 -23.59 2.95
N ALA A 406 7.21 -22.98 1.77
CA ALA A 406 8.20 -23.10 0.70
C ALA A 406 9.55 -22.46 1.03
N LEU A 407 9.59 -21.50 1.97
CA LEU A 407 10.80 -20.88 2.49
C LEU A 407 11.27 -21.51 3.81
N GLU A 408 10.70 -22.65 4.22
CA GLU A 408 11.00 -23.34 5.49
C GLU A 408 10.77 -22.46 6.74
N ARG A 409 9.89 -21.46 6.63
CA ARG A 409 9.49 -20.57 7.73
C ARG A 409 8.30 -21.17 8.47
N ASP A 410 8.49 -22.36 9.01
CA ASP A 410 7.44 -23.21 9.55
C ASP A 410 6.70 -22.60 10.75
N HIS A 411 7.36 -21.75 11.56
CA HIS A 411 6.70 -21.03 12.66
C HIS A 411 5.69 -20.01 12.13
N SER A 412 6.12 -19.15 11.20
CA SER A 412 5.28 -18.13 10.59
C SER A 412 4.16 -18.74 9.73
N ALA A 413 4.42 -19.87 9.08
CA ALA A 413 3.38 -20.61 8.36
C ALA A 413 2.27 -21.07 9.31
N MET A 414 2.64 -21.62 10.47
CA MET A 414 1.69 -22.16 11.44
C MET A 414 0.81 -21.08 12.07
N GLU A 415 1.39 -19.92 12.42
CA GLU A 415 0.62 -18.76 12.93
C GLU A 415 -0.48 -18.30 11.98
N VAL A 416 -0.26 -18.43 10.67
CA VAL A 416 -1.25 -18.11 9.64
C VAL A 416 -2.28 -19.25 9.53
N LEU A 417 -1.82 -20.50 9.41
CA LEU A 417 -2.68 -21.68 9.24
C LEU A 417 -3.60 -21.95 10.44
N ASP A 418 -3.24 -21.50 11.65
CA ASP A 418 -4.09 -21.64 12.84
C ASP A 418 -5.29 -20.70 12.86
N LYS A 419 -5.24 -19.61 12.10
CA LYS A 419 -6.36 -18.68 11.94
C LYS A 419 -7.31 -19.06 10.80
N LEU A 420 -6.90 -20.00 9.94
CA LEU A 420 -7.67 -20.44 8.79
C LEU A 420 -8.54 -21.65 9.12
N GLU A 421 -9.65 -21.78 8.41
CA GLU A 421 -10.52 -22.96 8.50
C GLU A 421 -9.78 -24.22 8.03
N LYS A 422 -9.91 -25.31 8.79
CA LYS A 422 -9.19 -26.57 8.57
C LYS A 422 -9.83 -27.39 7.45
N ASN A 423 -9.53 -27.02 6.21
CA ASN A 423 -9.86 -27.79 5.00
C ASN A 423 -8.70 -28.72 4.58
N ALA A 424 -8.90 -29.51 3.52
CA ALA A 424 -7.91 -30.50 3.05
C ALA A 424 -6.54 -29.87 2.82
N ARG A 425 -6.52 -28.74 2.11
CA ARG A 425 -5.30 -28.00 1.75
C ARG A 425 -4.55 -27.47 2.98
N VAL A 426 -5.26 -26.96 3.98
CA VAL A 426 -4.69 -26.47 5.25
C VAL A 426 -4.14 -27.63 6.07
N ASN A 427 -4.91 -28.71 6.22
CA ASN A 427 -4.48 -29.93 6.90
C ASN A 427 -3.22 -30.52 6.25
N TYR A 428 -3.13 -30.52 4.92
CA TYR A 428 -1.94 -31.00 4.22
C TYR A 428 -0.69 -30.18 4.53
N LEU A 429 -0.77 -28.84 4.52
CA LEU A 429 0.38 -27.99 4.88
C LEU A 429 0.78 -28.16 6.34
N LEU A 430 -0.18 -28.33 7.25
CA LEU A 430 0.11 -28.63 8.66
C LEU A 430 0.83 -29.97 8.79
N ALA A 431 0.42 -31.00 8.04
CA ALA A 431 1.10 -32.29 8.03
C ALA A 431 2.58 -32.16 7.63
N ILE A 432 2.89 -31.38 6.59
CA ILE A 432 4.28 -31.11 6.18
C ILE A 432 5.05 -30.39 7.30
N ILE A 433 4.47 -29.36 7.91
CA ILE A 433 5.12 -28.60 8.98
C ILE A 433 5.41 -29.49 10.20
N TYR A 434 4.45 -30.31 10.63
CA TYR A 434 4.65 -31.22 11.75
C TYR A 434 5.70 -32.29 11.43
N ALA A 435 5.71 -32.82 10.20
CA ALA A 435 6.72 -33.77 9.75
C ALA A 435 8.14 -33.17 9.83
N ARG A 436 8.33 -31.91 9.38
CA ARG A 436 9.62 -31.20 9.48
C ARG A 436 10.09 -30.98 10.90
N ARG A 437 9.15 -30.78 11.84
CA ARG A 437 9.46 -30.62 13.26
C ARG A 437 9.70 -31.96 13.99
N GLY A 438 9.51 -33.09 13.32
CA GLY A 438 9.62 -34.43 13.90
C GLY A 438 8.42 -34.86 14.74
N ASP A 439 7.31 -34.12 14.69
CA ASP A 439 6.06 -34.50 15.37
C ASP A 439 5.22 -35.40 14.46
N GLU A 440 5.67 -36.65 14.36
CA GLU A 440 5.09 -37.63 13.44
C GLU A 440 3.61 -37.91 13.74
N ARG A 441 3.20 -37.88 15.02
CA ARG A 441 1.82 -38.17 15.42
C ARG A 441 0.84 -37.15 14.85
N ASN A 442 1.13 -35.87 15.04
CA ASN A 442 0.29 -34.80 14.51
C ASN A 442 0.38 -34.73 12.98
N ALA A 443 1.57 -34.99 12.41
CA ALA A 443 1.75 -35.03 10.96
C ALA A 443 0.84 -36.09 10.30
N VAL A 444 0.85 -37.31 10.84
CA VAL A 444 0.01 -38.42 10.35
C VAL A 444 -1.47 -38.08 10.50
N GLN A 445 -1.89 -37.55 11.65
CA GLN A 445 -3.29 -37.19 11.88
C GLN A 445 -3.77 -36.17 10.84
N HIS A 446 -3.03 -35.08 10.65
CA HIS A 446 -3.40 -34.05 9.67
C HIS A 446 -3.33 -34.55 8.23
N TYR A 447 -2.40 -35.45 7.90
CA TYR A 447 -2.33 -36.07 6.58
C TYR A 447 -3.57 -36.93 6.27
N ILE A 448 -3.99 -37.77 7.23
CA ILE A 448 -5.20 -38.60 7.08
C ILE A 448 -6.46 -37.72 6.93
N HIS A 449 -6.57 -36.65 7.71
CA HIS A 449 -7.69 -35.70 7.59
C HIS A 449 -7.69 -34.99 6.24
N SER A 450 -6.50 -34.65 5.71
CA SER A 450 -6.41 -34.10 4.35
C SER A 450 -6.90 -35.10 3.30
N CYS A 451 -6.43 -36.35 3.36
CA CYS A 451 -6.79 -37.40 2.40
C CYS A 451 -8.26 -37.84 2.49
N SER A 452 -8.90 -37.73 3.67
CA SER A 452 -10.32 -38.01 3.81
C SER A 452 -11.20 -36.91 3.22
N GLN A 453 -10.72 -35.66 3.25
CA GLN A 453 -11.41 -34.51 2.66
C GLN A 453 -11.17 -34.40 1.15
N ASP A 454 -9.96 -34.70 0.67
CA ASP A 454 -9.58 -34.71 -0.75
C ASP A 454 -8.58 -35.85 -1.03
N PRO A 455 -9.02 -36.93 -1.70
CA PRO A 455 -8.18 -38.09 -2.02
C PRO A 455 -6.97 -37.77 -2.93
N SER A 456 -6.96 -36.64 -3.65
CA SER A 456 -5.83 -36.26 -4.51
C SER A 456 -4.52 -36.10 -3.72
N PHE A 457 -4.60 -35.82 -2.42
CA PHE A 457 -3.45 -35.72 -1.52
C PHE A 457 -2.73 -37.04 -1.27
N ILE A 458 -3.33 -38.18 -1.60
CA ILE A 458 -2.66 -39.49 -1.59
C ILE A 458 -1.53 -39.49 -2.62
N HIS A 459 -1.84 -39.15 -3.87
CA HIS A 459 -0.85 -39.05 -4.94
C HIS A 459 0.20 -37.98 -4.64
N ARG A 460 -0.23 -36.83 -4.10
CA ARG A 460 0.67 -35.74 -3.74
C ARG A 460 1.64 -36.14 -2.61
N GLY A 461 1.16 -36.83 -1.58
CA GLY A 461 1.96 -37.29 -0.45
C GLY A 461 3.10 -38.21 -0.86
N ASN A 462 2.89 -39.05 -1.89
CA ASN A 462 3.95 -39.90 -2.45
C ASN A 462 5.08 -39.11 -3.15
N LEU A 463 4.79 -37.87 -3.60
CA LEU A 463 5.78 -37.01 -4.27
C LEU A 463 6.54 -36.12 -3.30
N ASP A 464 5.96 -35.83 -2.13
CA ASP A 464 6.56 -34.93 -1.14
C ASP A 464 7.42 -35.73 -0.15
N PRO A 465 8.74 -35.47 -0.04
CA PRO A 465 9.66 -36.25 0.79
C PRO A 465 9.24 -36.36 2.26
N GLU A 466 8.74 -35.26 2.83
CA GLU A 466 8.30 -35.19 4.23
C GLU A 466 7.12 -36.12 4.54
N ILE A 467 6.24 -36.32 3.55
CA ILE A 467 5.03 -37.14 3.70
C ILE A 467 5.27 -38.57 3.23
N SER A 468 5.98 -38.79 2.12
CA SER A 468 6.32 -40.12 1.59
C SER A 468 7.07 -40.99 2.60
N GLY A 469 7.95 -40.40 3.42
CA GLY A 469 8.60 -41.09 4.53
C GLY A 469 7.60 -41.58 5.59
N LEU A 470 6.60 -40.76 5.93
CA LEU A 470 5.54 -41.12 6.88
C LEU A 470 4.61 -42.19 6.31
N ILE A 471 4.23 -42.07 5.03
CA ILE A 471 3.40 -43.07 4.34
C ILE A 471 4.08 -44.45 4.39
N SER A 472 5.37 -44.51 4.06
CA SER A 472 6.12 -45.77 4.04
C SER A 472 6.30 -46.36 5.45
N LYS A 473 6.52 -45.50 6.45
CA LYS A 473 6.76 -45.92 7.85
C LYS A 473 5.50 -46.44 8.54
N TYR A 474 4.35 -45.85 8.25
CA TYR A 474 3.08 -46.14 8.92
C TYR A 474 2.04 -46.81 8.02
N GLU A 475 2.43 -47.19 6.80
CA GLU A 475 1.59 -47.96 5.87
C GLU A 475 0.23 -47.28 5.56
N LEU A 476 0.21 -45.95 5.51
CA LEU A 476 -1.00 -45.13 5.57
C LEU A 476 -1.93 -45.25 4.35
N ASN A 477 -1.45 -45.80 3.24
CA ASN A 477 -2.14 -45.84 1.95
C ASN A 477 -2.42 -47.26 1.44
N LEU A 478 -2.27 -48.30 2.29
CA LEU A 478 -2.39 -49.71 1.84
C LEU A 478 -3.83 -50.17 1.50
N ASP A 479 -4.86 -49.46 1.98
CA ASP A 479 -6.27 -49.90 1.87
C ASP A 479 -7.14 -49.05 0.92
N LYS A 480 -6.55 -48.26 0.00
CA LYS A 480 -7.32 -47.33 -0.87
C LYS A 480 -6.89 -47.31 -2.32
#